data_AF-L8GA02-F1
#
_entry.id   AF-L8GA02-F1
#
_cell.length_a   1.000
_cell.length_b   1.000
_cell.length_c   1.000
_cell.angle_alpha   90.00
_cell.angle_beta   90.00
_cell.angle_gamma   90.00
#
_symmetry.space_group_name_H-M   'P 1'
#
loop_
_entity.id
_entity.type
_entity.pdbx_description
1 polymer ?
#
loop_
_entity_poly.entity_id
_entity_poly.type
_entity_poly.pdbx_seq_one_letter_code
_entity_poly.pdbx_strand_id
1 'polypeptide(L)'
;MPFRFAHICDLLERLDQVYSRYPPYLPKDATQKSRDAVLYWFEKHGQKIRHDANGLALLSTLFPDRTQRVYGLDSKSLEKIICRALSLPSSRVAALTRWREPGAGVGDLGACVERVVDQDVKEEAAVQPRASGVTIEDIEQVLVAFARQTPPSPPHSRPLAVDETCGGSTASLGRLYQRLPARESKWLTRLILKSYSPVIVPEHLVYMLYHPFLPGVLEVEPDFSAALFLLRGMNIPALIH
;
A
#
# COMPACT_ATOMS: atom_id res chain seq x y z
N MET A 1 -15.80 4.89 11.77
CA MET A 1 -15.33 3.51 11.45
C MET A 1 -13.95 3.59 10.82
N PRO A 2 -13.05 2.62 11.04
CA PRO A 2 -11.71 2.64 10.42
C PRO A 2 -11.77 2.71 8.88
N PHE A 3 -10.76 3.35 8.25
CA PHE A 3 -10.79 3.68 6.83
C PHE A 3 -10.39 2.48 5.96
N ARG A 4 -11.30 2.04 5.08
CA ARG A 4 -11.09 0.82 4.27
C ARG A 4 -9.95 0.97 3.28
N PHE A 5 -9.10 -0.06 3.20
CA PHE A 5 -8.00 -0.10 2.23
C PHE A 5 -8.50 -0.09 0.78
N ALA A 6 -9.65 -0.71 0.51
CA ALA A 6 -10.32 -0.66 -0.78
C ALA A 6 -10.49 0.76 -1.34
N HIS A 7 -10.70 1.77 -0.48
CA HIS A 7 -10.82 3.17 -0.92
C HIS A 7 -9.47 3.74 -1.40
N ILE A 8 -8.35 3.33 -0.81
CA ILE A 8 -7.01 3.69 -1.32
C ILE A 8 -6.76 2.99 -2.65
N CYS A 9 -7.08 1.69 -2.74
CA CYS A 9 -6.94 0.94 -3.98
C CYS A 9 -7.77 1.56 -5.13
N ASP A 10 -8.96 2.10 -4.86
CA ASP A 10 -9.77 2.81 -5.87
C ASP A 10 -9.03 4.03 -6.45
N LEU A 11 -8.28 4.77 -5.65
CA LEU A 11 -7.44 5.88 -6.11
C LEU A 11 -6.25 5.37 -6.91
N LEU A 12 -5.50 4.41 -6.35
CA LEU A 12 -4.30 3.86 -6.99
C LEU A 12 -4.63 3.21 -8.34
N GLU A 13 -5.75 2.49 -8.45
CA GLU A 13 -6.21 1.91 -9.72
C GLU A 13 -6.55 2.98 -10.77
N ARG A 14 -7.19 4.08 -10.37
CA ARG A 14 -7.47 5.20 -11.28
C ARG A 14 -6.20 5.86 -11.77
N LEU A 15 -5.21 6.04 -10.89
CA LEU A 15 -3.92 6.59 -11.28
C LEU A 15 -3.15 5.60 -12.17
N ASP A 16 -3.21 4.30 -11.89
CA ASP A 16 -2.58 3.27 -12.72
C ASP A 16 -3.13 3.32 -14.15
N GLN A 17 -4.44 3.50 -14.32
CA GLN A 17 -5.06 3.70 -15.64
C GLN A 17 -4.56 4.96 -16.38
N VAL A 18 -4.07 5.99 -15.66
CA VAL A 18 -3.46 7.16 -16.29
C VAL A 18 -2.07 6.82 -16.83
N TYR A 19 -1.25 6.13 -16.05
CA TYR A 19 0.16 5.89 -16.37
C TYR A 19 0.41 4.63 -17.20
N SER A 20 -0.48 3.64 -17.13
CA SER A 20 -0.38 2.35 -17.83
C SER A 20 -1.13 2.33 -19.18
N ARG A 21 -1.78 3.45 -19.56
CA ARG A 21 -2.51 3.56 -20.83
C ARG A 21 -1.57 3.52 -22.03
N TYR A 22 -2.03 2.88 -23.12
CA TYR A 22 -1.43 2.99 -24.45
C TYR A 22 -2.44 3.55 -25.48
N PRO A 23 -2.07 4.55 -26.32
CA PRO A 23 -0.84 5.33 -26.24
C PRO A 23 -0.76 6.16 -24.94
N PRO A 24 0.45 6.47 -24.43
CA PRO A 24 0.61 7.23 -23.21
C PRO A 24 0.09 8.66 -23.40
N TYR A 25 -0.42 9.25 -22.32
CA TYR A 25 -0.76 10.66 -22.33
C TYR A 25 0.50 11.54 -22.44
N LEU A 26 0.32 12.75 -22.99
CA LEU A 26 1.34 13.79 -22.84
C LEU A 26 1.52 14.10 -21.34
N PRO A 27 2.72 14.49 -20.89
CA PRO A 27 2.99 14.72 -19.46
C PRO A 27 1.99 15.66 -18.78
N LYS A 28 1.60 16.75 -19.45
CA LYS A 28 0.62 17.71 -18.93
C LYS A 28 -0.76 17.09 -18.71
N ASP A 29 -1.22 16.26 -19.65
CA ASP A 29 -2.52 15.59 -19.56
C ASP A 29 -2.51 14.50 -18.48
N ALA A 30 -1.41 13.76 -18.34
CA ALA A 30 -1.24 12.80 -17.25
C ALA A 30 -1.29 13.50 -15.89
N THR A 31 -0.56 14.61 -15.72
CA THR A 31 -0.61 15.41 -14.50
C THR A 31 -2.02 15.92 -14.20
N GLN A 32 -2.73 16.45 -15.19
CA GLN A 32 -4.09 16.93 -14.98
C GLN A 32 -5.04 15.79 -14.58
N LYS A 33 -4.99 14.65 -15.27
CA LYS A 33 -5.84 13.48 -14.94
C LYS A 33 -5.55 12.92 -13.55
N SER A 34 -4.29 12.89 -13.14
CA SER A 34 -3.92 12.47 -11.79
C SER A 34 -4.46 13.45 -10.74
N ARG A 35 -4.42 14.76 -11.01
CA ARG A 35 -5.03 15.78 -10.14
C ARG A 35 -6.54 15.60 -10.04
N ASP A 36 -7.23 15.41 -11.15
CA ASP A 36 -8.68 15.18 -11.19
C ASP A 36 -9.06 13.90 -10.41
N ALA A 37 -8.27 12.85 -10.54
CA ALA A 37 -8.48 11.60 -9.80
C ALA A 37 -8.36 11.80 -8.28
N VAL A 38 -7.36 12.57 -7.82
CA VAL A 38 -7.18 12.90 -6.40
C VAL A 38 -8.32 13.79 -5.89
N LEU A 39 -8.70 14.83 -6.64
CA LEU A 39 -9.79 15.73 -6.26
C LEU A 39 -11.10 14.97 -6.10
N TYR A 40 -11.47 14.16 -7.10
CA TYR A 40 -12.65 13.31 -7.05
C TYR A 40 -12.61 12.32 -5.87
N TRP A 41 -11.43 11.75 -5.58
CA TRP A 41 -11.27 10.83 -4.47
C TRP A 41 -11.47 11.52 -3.12
N PHE A 42 -10.93 12.72 -2.92
CA PHE A 42 -11.16 13.53 -1.72
C PHE A 42 -12.60 14.03 -1.62
N GLU A 43 -13.26 14.38 -2.73
CA GLU A 43 -14.69 14.71 -2.73
C GLU A 43 -15.52 13.50 -2.24
N LYS A 44 -15.22 12.31 -2.75
CA LYS A 44 -15.95 11.07 -2.42
C LYS A 44 -15.67 10.55 -1.01
N HIS A 45 -14.44 10.68 -0.52
CA HIS A 45 -13.99 10.04 0.73
C HIS A 45 -13.58 11.02 1.82
N GLY A 46 -13.55 12.33 1.56
CA GLY A 46 -13.02 13.38 2.45
C GLY A 46 -13.63 13.40 3.83
N GLN A 47 -14.95 13.23 3.95
CA GLN A 47 -15.62 13.16 5.25
C GLN A 47 -15.12 11.96 6.08
N LYS A 48 -14.91 10.80 5.47
CA LYS A 48 -14.34 9.63 6.15
C LYS A 48 -12.86 9.82 6.45
N ILE A 49 -12.11 10.48 5.56
CA ILE A 49 -10.70 10.80 5.83
C ILE A 49 -10.58 11.69 7.08
N ARG A 50 -11.46 12.68 7.23
CA ARG A 50 -11.43 13.63 8.35
C ARG A 50 -11.84 13.02 9.69
N HIS A 51 -12.90 12.21 9.70
CA HIS A 51 -13.50 11.73 10.95
C HIS A 51 -13.05 10.34 11.39
N ASP A 52 -12.63 9.52 10.43
CA ASP A 52 -12.60 8.07 10.58
C ASP A 52 -11.20 7.48 10.36
N ALA A 53 -10.37 8.11 9.52
CA ALA A 53 -9.05 7.59 9.17
C ALA A 53 -7.97 7.97 10.20
N ASN A 54 -7.08 7.03 10.50
CA ASN A 54 -5.82 7.36 11.14
C ASN A 54 -4.90 8.08 10.12
N GLY A 55 -4.64 9.38 10.35
CA GLY A 55 -3.83 10.21 9.45
C GLY A 55 -2.43 9.65 9.16
N LEU A 56 -1.76 9.06 10.15
CA LEU A 56 -0.43 8.46 9.95
C LEU A 56 -0.54 7.23 9.05
N ALA A 57 -1.49 6.34 9.33
CA ALA A 57 -1.73 5.16 8.49
C ALA A 57 -2.10 5.57 7.06
N LEU A 58 -2.91 6.63 6.91
CA LEU A 58 -3.34 7.14 5.61
C LEU A 58 -2.18 7.66 4.77
N LEU A 59 -1.39 8.59 5.33
CA LEU A 59 -0.24 9.18 4.62
C LEU A 59 0.85 8.12 4.37
N SER A 60 1.10 7.24 5.34
CA SER A 60 2.07 6.15 5.19
C SER A 60 1.63 5.13 4.14
N THR A 61 0.33 4.95 3.94
CA THR A 61 -0.21 4.10 2.88
C THR A 61 -0.11 4.79 1.51
N LEU A 62 -0.44 6.07 1.41
CA LEU A 62 -0.39 6.81 0.13
C LEU A 62 1.05 7.06 -0.37
N PHE A 63 2.00 7.22 0.56
CA PHE A 63 3.40 7.57 0.29
C PHE A 63 4.36 6.60 1.01
N PRO A 64 4.39 5.32 0.61
CA PRO A 64 5.12 4.30 1.37
C PRO A 64 6.63 4.47 1.32
N ASP A 65 7.16 5.02 0.24
CA ASP A 65 8.56 5.39 0.05
C ASP A 65 9.04 6.48 1.02
N ARG A 66 8.13 7.35 1.46
CA ARG A 66 8.42 8.37 2.49
C ARG A 66 8.48 7.82 3.91
N THR A 67 8.02 6.59 4.13
CA THR A 67 8.08 5.98 5.46
C THR A 67 9.51 5.52 5.78
N GLN A 68 10.08 5.97 6.90
CA GLN A 68 11.45 5.59 7.30
C GLN A 68 11.55 4.17 7.88
N ARG A 69 10.42 3.48 8.07
CA ARG A 69 10.36 2.17 8.74
C ARG A 69 10.85 1.05 7.83
N VAL A 70 11.84 0.27 8.26
CA VAL A 70 12.31 -0.92 7.52
C VAL A 70 11.51 -2.13 7.98
N TYR A 71 10.79 -2.79 7.08
CA TYR A 71 9.97 -3.97 7.43
C TYR A 71 10.74 -5.29 7.42
N GLY A 72 11.98 -5.31 6.92
CA GLY A 72 12.75 -6.55 6.74
C GLY A 72 12.16 -7.49 5.68
N LEU A 73 11.25 -7.00 4.84
CA LEU A 73 10.60 -7.73 3.76
C LEU A 73 11.18 -7.30 2.42
N ASP A 74 11.63 -8.28 1.64
CA ASP A 74 12.02 -8.08 0.25
C ASP A 74 11.05 -8.86 -0.66
N SER A 75 11.16 -8.69 -1.98
CA SER A 75 10.28 -9.38 -2.92
C SER A 75 10.33 -10.92 -2.78
N LYS A 76 11.46 -11.50 -2.37
CA LYS A 76 11.63 -12.96 -2.24
C LYS A 76 10.98 -13.49 -0.96
N SER A 77 11.14 -12.80 0.18
CA SER A 77 10.52 -13.19 1.44
C SER A 77 9.01 -12.96 1.40
N LEU A 78 8.56 -11.86 0.79
CA LEU A 78 7.15 -11.57 0.59
C LEU A 78 6.48 -12.60 -0.33
N GLU A 79 7.10 -12.96 -1.46
CA GLU A 79 6.61 -14.03 -2.34
C GLU A 79 6.40 -15.35 -1.57
N LYS A 80 7.36 -15.76 -0.74
CA LYS A 80 7.23 -16.99 0.07
C LYS A 80 6.07 -16.92 1.05
N ILE A 81 5.84 -15.76 1.68
CA ILE A 81 4.71 -15.55 2.60
C ILE A 81 3.40 -15.68 1.83
N ILE A 82 3.29 -15.05 0.66
CA ILE A 82 2.08 -15.09 -0.17
C ILE A 82 1.79 -16.50 -0.67
N CYS A 83 2.78 -17.23 -1.20
CA CYS A 83 2.63 -18.63 -1.63
C CYS A 83 2.06 -19.52 -0.53
N ARG A 84 2.57 -19.37 0.70
CA ARG A 84 2.13 -20.15 1.86
C ARG A 84 0.75 -19.73 2.32
N ALA A 85 0.48 -18.42 2.39
CA ALA A 85 -0.79 -17.88 2.86
C ALA A 85 -1.97 -18.28 1.97
N LEU A 86 -1.74 -18.30 0.65
CA LEU A 86 -2.77 -18.64 -0.34
C LEU A 86 -2.77 -20.13 -0.72
N SER A 87 -1.95 -20.96 -0.06
CA SER A 87 -1.87 -22.41 -0.33
C SER A 87 -1.76 -22.76 -1.83
N LEU A 88 -0.96 -21.99 -2.58
CA LEU A 88 -0.95 -22.05 -4.04
C LEU A 88 -0.41 -23.41 -4.55
N PRO A 89 -1.06 -24.04 -5.55
CA PRO A 89 -0.51 -25.21 -6.23
C PRO A 89 0.74 -24.83 -7.05
N SER A 90 1.57 -25.84 -7.38
CA SER A 90 2.85 -25.64 -8.08
C SER A 90 2.75 -24.82 -9.37
N SER A 91 1.67 -24.98 -10.14
CA SER A 91 1.42 -24.21 -11.37
C SER A 91 1.24 -22.71 -11.08
N ARG A 92 0.56 -22.36 -9.99
CA ARG A 92 0.31 -20.97 -9.59
C ARG A 92 1.50 -20.36 -8.86
N VAL A 93 2.29 -21.16 -8.16
CA VAL A 93 3.61 -20.74 -7.68
C VAL A 93 4.51 -20.35 -8.86
N ALA A 94 4.54 -21.17 -9.92
CA ALA A 94 5.29 -20.82 -11.13
C ALA A 94 4.79 -19.49 -11.72
N ALA A 95 3.48 -19.31 -11.87
CA ALA A 95 2.87 -18.07 -12.36
C ALA A 95 3.20 -16.84 -11.49
N LEU A 96 3.24 -17.01 -10.16
CA LEU A 96 3.65 -15.96 -9.24
C LEU A 96 5.11 -15.58 -9.48
N THR A 97 6.01 -16.56 -9.52
CA THR A 97 7.47 -16.34 -9.61
C THR A 97 7.96 -15.70 -10.92
N ARG A 98 7.10 -15.58 -11.94
CA ARG A 98 7.44 -14.97 -13.24
C ARG A 98 7.88 -13.51 -13.16
N TRP A 99 7.57 -12.80 -12.07
CA TRP A 99 8.09 -11.43 -11.86
C TRP A 99 9.62 -11.38 -11.85
N ARG A 100 10.28 -12.53 -11.58
CA ARG A 100 11.75 -12.65 -11.56
C ARG A 100 12.37 -12.71 -12.95
N GLU A 101 11.59 -13.00 -13.98
CA GLU A 101 12.04 -13.16 -15.37
C GLU A 101 12.16 -11.78 -16.04
N PRO A 102 13.37 -11.25 -16.26
CA PRO A 102 13.53 -9.95 -16.89
C PRO A 102 13.02 -9.99 -18.32
N GLY A 103 12.24 -8.99 -18.73
CA GLY A 103 11.76 -8.86 -20.12
C GLY A 103 10.55 -9.72 -20.50
N ALA A 104 10.00 -10.52 -19.58
CA ALA A 104 8.82 -11.36 -19.88
C ALA A 104 7.52 -10.55 -20.08
N GLY A 105 7.52 -9.24 -19.79
CA GLY A 105 6.33 -8.38 -19.90
C GLY A 105 5.23 -8.69 -18.87
N VAL A 106 5.55 -9.48 -17.85
CA VAL A 106 4.60 -10.04 -16.88
C VAL A 106 4.30 -9.07 -15.72
N GLY A 107 5.10 -8.01 -15.58
CA GLY A 107 4.98 -7.00 -14.52
C GLY A 107 5.76 -7.34 -13.25
N ASP A 108 5.51 -6.56 -12.20
CA ASP A 108 6.13 -6.72 -10.89
C ASP A 108 5.45 -7.83 -10.05
N LEU A 109 5.97 -8.10 -8.85
CA LEU A 109 5.36 -9.09 -7.94
C LEU A 109 3.89 -8.75 -7.67
N GLY A 110 3.53 -7.47 -7.51
CA GLY A 110 2.15 -7.05 -7.32
C GLY A 110 1.22 -7.47 -8.46
N ALA A 111 1.64 -7.26 -9.72
CA ALA A 111 0.88 -7.72 -10.89
C ALA A 111 0.78 -9.26 -10.96
N CYS A 112 1.82 -9.99 -10.55
CA CYS A 112 1.75 -11.44 -10.45
C CYS A 112 0.76 -11.92 -9.40
N VAL A 113 0.72 -11.27 -8.23
CA VAL A 113 -0.24 -11.59 -7.17
C VAL A 113 -1.68 -11.37 -7.63
N GLU A 114 -1.96 -10.24 -8.29
CA GLU A 114 -3.28 -9.94 -8.84
C GLU A 114 -3.79 -11.07 -9.74
N ARG A 115 -2.97 -11.47 -10.72
CA ARG A 115 -3.32 -12.53 -11.67
C ARG A 115 -3.57 -13.87 -10.99
N VAL A 116 -2.71 -14.25 -10.05
CA VAL A 116 -2.83 -15.52 -9.34
C VAL A 116 -4.10 -15.53 -8.49
N VAL A 117 -4.41 -14.46 -7.75
CA VAL A 117 -5.63 -14.39 -6.93
C VAL A 117 -6.88 -14.34 -7.81
N ASP A 118 -6.87 -13.64 -8.94
CA ASP A 118 -8.00 -13.57 -9.87
C ASP A 118 -8.30 -14.94 -10.54
N GLN A 119 -7.26 -15.74 -10.80
CA GLN A 119 -7.43 -17.12 -11.29
C GLN A 119 -8.11 -18.02 -10.26
N ASP A 120 -7.79 -17.87 -8.97
CA ASP A 120 -8.40 -18.62 -7.86
C ASP A 120 -9.92 -18.45 -7.86
N VAL A 121 -10.36 -17.19 -7.91
CA VAL A 121 -11.77 -16.83 -7.80
C VAL A 121 -12.56 -17.39 -8.98
N LYS A 122 -11.96 -17.45 -10.16
CA LYS A 122 -12.59 -18.00 -11.37
C LYS A 122 -12.68 -19.53 -11.33
N GLU A 123 -11.67 -20.21 -10.79
CA GLU A 123 -11.63 -21.67 -10.72
C GLU A 123 -12.50 -22.23 -9.58
N GLU A 124 -12.58 -21.54 -8.44
CA GLU A 124 -13.35 -21.99 -7.27
C GLU A 124 -14.85 -21.64 -7.32
N ALA A 125 -15.31 -20.93 -8.36
CA ALA A 125 -16.68 -20.39 -8.48
C ALA A 125 -17.18 -19.60 -7.24
N ALA A 126 -16.26 -19.17 -6.38
CA ALA A 126 -16.57 -18.48 -5.15
C ALA A 126 -16.77 -16.99 -5.42
N VAL A 127 -17.92 -16.44 -5.02
CA VAL A 127 -18.16 -14.99 -5.10
C VAL A 127 -17.38 -14.31 -3.99
N GLN A 128 -16.20 -13.77 -4.30
CA GLN A 128 -15.53 -12.89 -3.36
C GLN A 128 -16.25 -11.55 -3.23
N PRO A 129 -16.29 -10.95 -2.02
CA PRO A 129 -16.79 -9.60 -1.84
C PRO A 129 -16.05 -8.62 -2.76
N ARG A 130 -16.80 -7.70 -3.39
CA ARG A 130 -16.21 -6.65 -4.26
C ARG A 130 -15.19 -5.75 -3.56
N ALA A 131 -15.23 -5.68 -2.23
CA ALA A 131 -14.29 -4.96 -1.40
C ALA A 131 -14.06 -5.73 -0.10
N SER A 132 -12.81 -5.81 0.34
CA SER A 132 -12.51 -6.41 1.63
C SER A 132 -12.96 -5.50 2.79
N GLY A 133 -13.15 -6.11 3.96
CA GLY A 133 -13.30 -5.39 5.22
C GLY A 133 -11.97 -4.94 5.83
N VAL A 134 -10.83 -5.10 5.13
CA VAL A 134 -9.50 -4.74 5.63
C VAL A 134 -9.34 -3.22 5.61
N THR A 135 -8.78 -2.68 6.69
CA THR A 135 -8.58 -1.23 6.85
C THR A 135 -7.10 -0.86 6.76
N ILE A 136 -6.81 0.42 6.55
CA ILE A 136 -5.43 0.91 6.55
C ILE A 136 -4.78 0.77 7.94
N GLU A 137 -5.57 0.80 9.01
CA GLU A 137 -5.11 0.60 10.38
C GLU A 137 -4.73 -0.87 10.65
N ASP A 138 -5.52 -1.83 10.13
CA ASP A 138 -5.17 -3.26 10.19
C ASP A 138 -3.81 -3.52 9.54
N ILE A 139 -3.59 -2.92 8.36
CA ILE A 139 -2.33 -3.04 7.61
C ILE A 139 -1.19 -2.39 8.38
N GLU A 140 -1.38 -1.15 8.83
CA GLU A 140 -0.38 -0.41 9.60
C GLU A 140 0.05 -1.17 10.86
N GLN A 141 -0.89 -1.79 11.58
CA GLN A 141 -0.58 -2.59 12.76
C GLN A 141 0.35 -3.77 12.42
N VAL A 142 0.09 -4.47 11.31
CA VAL A 142 0.95 -5.57 10.83
C VAL A 142 2.32 -5.05 10.43
N LEU A 143 2.40 -3.95 9.68
CA LEU A 143 3.68 -3.37 9.23
C LEU A 143 4.54 -2.84 10.39
N VAL A 144 3.92 -2.23 11.40
CA VAL A 144 4.61 -1.81 12.62
C VAL A 144 5.17 -3.01 13.39
N ALA A 145 4.45 -4.13 13.44
CA ALA A 145 4.96 -5.35 14.06
C ALA A 145 6.23 -5.87 13.35
N PHE A 146 6.26 -5.86 12.02
CA PHE A 146 7.46 -6.18 11.23
C PHE A 146 8.61 -5.19 11.48
N ALA A 147 8.33 -3.89 11.51
CA ALA A 147 9.33 -2.86 11.76
C ALA A 147 9.99 -3.02 13.14
N ARG A 148 9.22 -3.37 14.17
CA ARG A 148 9.75 -3.62 15.54
C ARG A 148 10.68 -4.83 15.63
N GLN A 149 10.49 -5.82 14.76
CA GLN A 149 11.30 -7.04 14.71
C GLN A 149 12.56 -6.90 13.86
N THR A 150 12.64 -5.85 13.04
CA THR A 150 13.80 -5.57 12.21
C THR A 150 14.77 -4.71 13.02
N PRO A 151 15.91 -5.25 13.51
CA PRO A 151 16.84 -4.44 14.29
C PRO A 151 17.40 -3.31 13.43
N PRO A 152 17.59 -2.09 13.98
CA PRO A 152 18.48 -1.12 13.34
C PRO A 152 19.87 -1.76 13.30
N SER A 153 20.37 -2.01 12.10
CA SER A 153 21.54 -2.87 11.88
C SER A 153 22.77 -2.42 12.70
N PRO A 154 23.45 -3.30 13.46
CA PRO A 154 24.86 -3.12 13.78
C PRO A 154 25.75 -3.83 12.74
N PRO A 155 27.02 -3.39 12.56
CA PRO A 155 27.93 -4.08 11.66
C PRO A 155 28.31 -5.43 12.28
N HIS A 156 28.15 -6.49 11.50
CA HIS A 156 28.74 -7.82 11.72
C HIS A 156 28.21 -8.56 12.97
N SER A 157 27.08 -9.25 12.83
CA SER A 157 26.74 -10.38 13.70
C SER A 157 25.92 -11.43 12.95
N ARG A 158 26.40 -12.66 13.03
CA ARG A 158 25.95 -13.91 12.39
C ARG A 158 24.47 -14.23 12.70
N PRO A 159 23.72 -14.96 11.83
CA PRO A 159 22.30 -15.21 12.07
C PRO A 159 22.11 -16.20 13.22
N LEU A 160 21.51 -15.73 14.31
CA LEU A 160 20.91 -16.55 15.35
C LEU A 160 19.43 -16.78 15.02
N ALA A 161 18.93 -17.94 15.42
CA ALA A 161 17.70 -18.57 14.96
C ALA A 161 16.47 -17.65 14.90
N VAL A 162 15.73 -17.75 13.80
CA VAL A 162 14.42 -17.12 13.58
C VAL A 162 13.38 -17.95 14.35
N ASP A 163 13.30 -17.78 15.66
CA ASP A 163 12.39 -18.56 16.52
C ASP A 163 11.19 -17.73 17.03
N GLU A 164 10.01 -18.29 16.75
CA GLU A 164 8.66 -18.01 17.27
C GLU A 164 8.01 -16.62 17.02
N THR A 165 8.68 -15.49 17.26
CA THR A 165 8.01 -14.16 17.18
C THR A 165 7.73 -13.73 15.74
N CYS A 166 8.63 -14.08 14.81
CA CYS A 166 8.47 -13.84 13.36
C CYS A 166 7.28 -14.62 12.76
N GLY A 167 6.91 -15.77 13.35
CA GLY A 167 5.77 -16.57 12.94
C GLY A 167 4.43 -15.83 13.08
N GLY A 168 4.26 -15.05 14.16
CA GLY A 168 3.01 -14.31 14.40
C GLY A 168 2.74 -13.19 13.39
N SER A 169 3.79 -12.46 13.00
CA SER A 169 3.66 -11.35 12.04
C SER A 169 3.49 -11.84 10.60
N THR A 170 4.21 -12.89 10.22
CA THR A 170 4.05 -13.55 8.91
C THR A 170 2.67 -14.19 8.77
N ALA A 171 2.14 -14.82 9.82
CA ALA A 171 0.77 -15.34 9.84
C ALA A 171 -0.27 -14.22 9.74
N SER A 172 -0.07 -13.09 10.43
CA SER A 172 -0.97 -11.94 10.35
C SER A 172 -1.00 -11.32 8.97
N LEU A 173 0.16 -11.20 8.32
CA LEU A 173 0.24 -10.76 6.93
C LEU A 173 -0.42 -11.76 5.97
N GLY A 174 -0.24 -13.06 6.20
CA GLY A 174 -0.92 -14.09 5.43
C GLY A 174 -2.45 -13.99 5.51
N ARG A 175 -2.98 -13.74 6.72
CA ARG A 175 -4.42 -13.50 6.92
C ARG A 175 -4.95 -12.27 6.18
N LEU A 176 -4.12 -11.24 5.99
CA LEU A 176 -4.50 -10.10 5.14
C LEU A 176 -4.68 -10.57 3.69
N TYR A 177 -3.67 -11.24 3.11
CA TYR A 177 -3.75 -11.74 1.73
C TYR A 177 -4.92 -12.69 1.49
N GLN A 178 -5.29 -13.52 2.47
CA GLN A 178 -6.46 -14.40 2.37
C GLN A 178 -7.80 -13.66 2.31
N ARG A 179 -7.87 -12.42 2.83
CA ARG A 179 -9.09 -11.61 2.90
C ARG A 179 -9.21 -10.58 1.77
N LEU A 180 -8.10 -10.30 1.09
CA LEU A 180 -8.02 -9.24 0.09
C LEU A 180 -8.34 -9.79 -1.31
N PRO A 181 -9.25 -9.17 -2.07
CA PRO A 181 -9.44 -9.50 -3.47
C PRO A 181 -8.19 -9.19 -4.29
N ALA A 182 -8.10 -9.74 -5.49
CA ALA A 182 -6.93 -9.64 -6.38
C ALA A 182 -6.35 -8.22 -6.49
N ARG A 183 -7.21 -7.24 -6.77
CA ARG A 183 -6.85 -5.82 -6.89
C ARG A 183 -6.22 -5.27 -5.62
N GLU A 184 -6.80 -5.56 -4.46
CA GLU A 184 -6.27 -5.04 -3.20
C GLU A 184 -4.98 -5.76 -2.81
N SER A 185 -4.87 -7.06 -3.10
CA SER A 185 -3.65 -7.83 -2.89
C SER A 185 -2.46 -7.27 -3.70
N LYS A 186 -2.68 -6.85 -4.95
CA LYS A 186 -1.67 -6.11 -5.76
C LYS A 186 -1.13 -4.89 -5.02
N TRP A 187 -2.04 -4.03 -4.56
CA TRP A 187 -1.68 -2.77 -3.94
C TRP A 187 -1.05 -2.96 -2.55
N LEU A 188 -1.46 -3.99 -1.80
CA LEU A 188 -0.78 -4.36 -0.55
C LEU A 188 0.66 -4.82 -0.83
N THR A 189 0.88 -5.64 -1.85
CA THR A 189 2.23 -6.08 -2.24
C THR A 189 3.11 -4.87 -2.60
N ARG A 190 2.60 -3.95 -3.42
CA ARG A 190 3.32 -2.72 -3.79
C ARG A 190 3.57 -1.80 -2.61
N LEU A 191 2.63 -1.71 -1.67
CA LEU A 191 2.78 -0.96 -0.42
C LEU A 191 3.94 -1.49 0.42
N ILE A 192 3.98 -2.81 0.65
CA ILE A 192 5.03 -3.46 1.47
C ILE A 192 6.40 -3.28 0.85
N LEU A 193 6.48 -3.38 -0.48
CA LEU A 193 7.71 -3.16 -1.25
C LEU A 193 8.03 -1.67 -1.47
N LYS A 194 7.18 -0.78 -0.95
CA LYS A 194 7.31 0.69 -1.05
C LYS A 194 7.50 1.21 -2.46
N SER A 195 6.80 0.60 -3.43
CA SER A 195 6.86 1.02 -4.82
C SER A 195 5.51 0.87 -5.47
N TYR A 196 4.88 2.01 -5.79
CA TYR A 196 3.64 2.07 -6.57
C TYR A 196 3.84 2.19 -8.07
N SER A 197 5.08 2.08 -8.55
CA SER A 197 5.40 2.22 -9.98
C SER A 197 4.43 1.43 -10.89
N PRO A 198 3.90 2.04 -11.96
CA PRO A 198 4.22 3.38 -12.47
C PRO A 198 3.39 4.53 -11.86
N VAL A 199 2.56 4.27 -10.86
CA VAL A 199 1.65 5.27 -10.27
C VAL A 199 2.42 6.39 -9.58
N ILE A 200 2.08 7.62 -9.93
CA ILE A 200 2.53 8.84 -9.25
C ILE A 200 1.32 9.47 -8.58
N VAL A 201 1.35 9.56 -7.25
CA VAL A 201 0.34 10.26 -6.46
C VAL A 201 0.77 11.73 -6.32
N PRO A 202 -0.07 12.72 -6.72
CA PRO A 202 0.22 14.15 -6.55
C PRO A 202 0.38 14.58 -5.06
N GLU A 203 1.56 14.37 -4.47
CA GLU A 203 1.84 14.55 -3.04
C GLU A 203 1.34 15.88 -2.47
N HIS A 204 1.81 16.99 -3.04
CA HIS A 204 1.47 18.33 -2.55
C HIS A 204 -0.04 18.58 -2.56
N LEU A 205 -0.76 18.09 -3.56
CA LEU A 205 -2.22 18.21 -3.63
C LEU A 205 -2.89 17.39 -2.52
N VAL A 206 -2.46 16.15 -2.31
CA VAL A 206 -2.97 15.30 -1.23
C VAL A 206 -2.72 15.95 0.14
N TYR A 207 -1.52 16.49 0.38
CA TYR A 207 -1.20 17.17 1.63
C TYR A 207 -2.10 18.39 1.85
N MET A 208 -2.25 19.25 0.84
CA MET A 208 -3.15 20.41 0.90
C MET A 208 -4.61 20.02 1.19
N LEU A 209 -5.12 18.98 0.53
CA LEU A 209 -6.50 18.51 0.70
C LEU A 209 -6.72 17.80 2.04
N TYR A 210 -5.69 17.15 2.58
CA TYR A 210 -5.73 16.56 3.90
C TYR A 210 -5.73 17.64 5.00
N HIS A 211 -4.76 18.56 4.94
CA HIS A 211 -4.67 19.70 5.85
C HIS A 211 -3.89 20.87 5.22
N PRO A 212 -4.43 22.10 5.19
CA PRO A 212 -3.81 23.23 4.46
C PRO A 212 -2.36 23.54 4.85
N PHE A 213 -1.99 23.34 6.11
CA PHE A 213 -0.64 23.58 6.61
C PHE A 213 0.30 22.37 6.49
N LEU A 214 -0.20 21.20 6.12
CA LEU A 214 0.62 19.98 6.06
C LEU A 214 1.81 20.11 5.10
N PRO A 215 1.70 20.72 3.90
CA PRO A 215 2.88 20.91 3.04
C PRO A 215 4.00 21.69 3.74
N GLY A 216 3.67 22.85 4.34
CA GLY A 216 4.67 23.68 5.02
C GLY A 216 5.25 23.03 6.27
N VAL A 217 4.45 22.24 7.02
CA VAL A 217 4.98 21.47 8.15
C VAL A 217 5.94 20.39 7.67
N LEU A 218 5.64 19.70 6.57
CA LEU A 218 6.49 18.64 6.02
C LEU A 218 7.79 19.15 5.39
N GLU A 219 7.88 20.45 5.06
CA GLU A 219 9.15 21.09 4.65
C GLU A 219 10.14 21.21 5.81
N VAL A 220 9.64 21.33 7.04
CA VAL A 220 10.45 21.48 8.26
C VAL A 220 10.64 20.14 8.98
N GLU A 221 9.57 19.35 9.07
CA GLU A 221 9.54 18.06 9.75
C GLU A 221 9.09 16.98 8.75
N PRO A 222 10.02 16.26 8.10
CA PRO A 222 9.68 15.34 7.01
C PRO A 222 9.00 14.06 7.49
N ASP A 223 9.06 13.73 8.80
CA ASP A 223 8.39 12.57 9.37
C ASP A 223 6.89 12.82 9.56
N PHE A 224 6.05 11.95 8.99
CA PHE A 224 4.59 12.10 9.08
C PHE A 224 4.07 12.06 10.53
N SER A 225 4.66 11.26 11.41
CA SER A 225 4.20 11.17 12.80
C SER A 225 4.46 12.47 13.56
N ALA A 226 5.68 13.01 13.43
CA ALA A 226 6.06 14.27 14.04
C ALA A 226 5.30 15.45 13.42
N ALA A 227 5.15 15.52 12.10
CA ALA A 227 4.38 16.55 11.41
C ALA A 227 2.91 16.57 11.85
N LEU A 228 2.25 15.40 11.93
CA LEU A 228 0.87 15.32 12.40
C LEU A 228 0.72 15.68 13.88
N PHE A 229 1.73 15.40 14.70
CA PHE A 229 1.77 15.83 16.10
C PHE A 229 1.82 17.36 16.21
N LEU A 230 2.69 18.02 15.44
CA LEU A 230 2.78 19.48 15.38
C LEU A 230 1.46 20.11 14.91
N LEU A 231 0.85 19.57 13.85
CA LEU A 231 -0.44 20.06 13.34
C LEU A 231 -1.56 20.00 14.37
N ARG A 232 -1.61 18.93 15.19
CA ARG A 232 -2.59 18.82 16.29
C ARG A 232 -2.37 19.91 17.34
N GLY A 233 -1.11 20.25 17.63
CA GLY A 233 -0.76 21.32 18.57
C GLY A 233 -1.16 22.72 18.10
N MET A 234 -1.25 22.95 16.79
CA MET A 234 -1.63 24.25 16.22
C MET A 234 -3.12 24.59 16.42
N ASN A 235 -3.97 23.60 16.72
CA ASN A 235 -5.41 23.77 16.99
C ASN A 235 -6.19 24.52 15.88
N ILE A 236 -5.73 24.42 14.63
CA ILE A 236 -6.39 25.01 13.46
C ILE A 236 -7.26 23.93 12.82
N PRO A 237 -8.58 24.15 12.65
CA PRO A 237 -9.42 23.17 11.96
C PRO A 237 -9.01 23.06 10.49
N ALA A 238 -9.02 21.83 9.96
CA ALA A 238 -8.86 21.59 8.52
C ALA A 238 -9.94 22.39 7.76
N LEU A 239 -9.53 23.25 6.82
CA LEU A 239 -10.44 24.16 6.11
C LEU A 239 -11.57 23.39 5.39
N ILE A 240 -12.77 23.95 5.51
CA ILE A 240 -13.98 23.50 4.81
C ILE A 240 -13.90 24.03 3.38
N HIS A 241 -13.69 23.13 2.42
CA HIS A 241 -14.03 23.34 1.02
C HIS A 241 -15.02 22.25 0.63
#